data_AF-A0A933ALB1-F1
#
_entry.id   AF-A0A933ALB1-F1
#
_cell.length_a   1.000
_cell.length_b   1.000
_cell.length_c   1.000
_cell.angle_alpha   90.00
_cell.angle_beta   90.00
_cell.angle_gamma   90.00
#
_symmetry.space_group_name_H-M   'P 1'
#
loop_
_entity.id
_entity.type
_entity.pdbx_description
1 polymer ?
#
loop_
_entity_poly.entity_id
_entity_poly.type
_entity_poly.pdbx_seq_one_letter_code
_entity_poly.pdbx_strand_id
1 'polypeptide(L)'
;MYALKQRILKDGRNLGGGILKVDSFVNHQVDPALMDACGRELAARFAHVGATKILTAEISGIAPAVTTAMHLGVPVVYARKTKPITMPDQVFLTTAPSHTKGRMVELIVSPEYLAAGERVVIIDDFLASGQTILGLVRLAQASGSTVVGIGA
;
A
#
# COMPACT_ATOMS: atom_id res chain seq x y z
N MET A 1 -9.46 7.74 11.98
CA MET A 1 -10.52 8.73 11.65
C MET A 1 -11.91 8.21 12.05
N TYR A 2 -12.89 9.09 12.31
CA TYR A 2 -14.24 8.70 12.75
C TYR A 2 -15.05 8.01 11.62
N ALA A 3 -15.00 8.54 10.40
CA ALA A 3 -15.81 8.01 9.28
C ALA A 3 -15.47 6.54 8.93
N LEU A 4 -14.21 6.15 8.90
CA LEU A 4 -13.77 4.77 8.66
C LEU A 4 -14.25 3.83 9.77
N LYS A 5 -14.16 4.26 11.04
CA LYS A 5 -14.69 3.47 12.17
C LYS A 5 -16.19 3.25 12.03
N GLN A 6 -16.94 4.30 11.70
CA GLN A 6 -18.38 4.19 11.46
C GLN A 6 -18.70 3.28 10.28
N ARG A 7 -17.92 3.36 9.19
CA ARG A 7 -18.11 2.49 8.03
C ARG A 7 -17.86 1.03 8.37
N ILE A 8 -16.80 0.73 9.13
CA ILE A 8 -16.51 -0.62 9.61
C ILE A 8 -17.63 -1.14 10.51
N LEU A 9 -18.13 -0.34 11.45
CA LEU A 9 -19.22 -0.75 12.35
C LEU A 9 -20.53 -1.02 11.61
N LYS A 10 -20.82 -0.25 10.56
CA LYS A 10 -22.05 -0.36 9.79
C LYS A 10 -22.03 -1.52 8.79
N ASP A 11 -20.96 -1.62 8.00
CA ASP A 11 -20.93 -2.49 6.82
C ASP A 11 -19.86 -3.60 6.89
N GLY A 12 -18.97 -3.56 7.89
CA GLY A 12 -17.96 -4.59 8.12
C GLY A 12 -18.57 -5.86 8.71
N ARG A 13 -18.08 -7.02 8.28
CA ARG A 13 -18.49 -8.32 8.81
C ARG A 13 -17.31 -9.06 9.42
N ASN A 14 -17.40 -9.39 10.70
CA ASN A 14 -16.42 -10.26 11.35
C ASN A 14 -16.70 -11.72 10.94
N LEU A 15 -15.76 -12.35 10.23
CA LEU A 15 -15.86 -13.74 9.79
C LEU A 15 -15.21 -14.73 10.78
N GLY A 16 -14.68 -14.25 11.91
CA GLY A 16 -13.89 -15.05 12.84
C GLY A 16 -12.44 -15.22 12.40
N GLY A 17 -11.60 -15.82 13.25
CA GLY A 17 -10.20 -16.12 12.93
C GLY A 17 -9.34 -14.88 12.61
N GLY A 18 -9.72 -13.70 13.10
CA GLY A 18 -9.05 -12.43 12.80
C GLY A 18 -9.41 -11.83 11.44
N ILE A 19 -10.43 -12.34 10.75
CA ILE A 19 -10.84 -11.89 9.41
C ILE A 19 -11.99 -10.89 9.51
N LEU A 20 -11.75 -9.66 9.03
CA LEU A 20 -12.75 -8.62 8.86
C LEU A 20 -13.04 -8.42 7.36
N LYS A 21 -14.27 -8.70 6.93
CA LYS A 21 -14.72 -8.47 5.55
C LYS A 21 -15.22 -7.04 5.38
N VAL A 22 -14.60 -6.30 4.47
CA VAL A 22 -14.91 -4.88 4.13
C VAL A 22 -15.05 -4.67 2.61
N ASP A 23 -15.45 -5.72 1.89
CA ASP A 23 -15.55 -5.74 0.42
C ASP A 23 -16.46 -4.65 -0.14
N SER A 24 -17.42 -4.13 0.64
CA SER A 24 -18.36 -3.09 0.20
C SER A 24 -17.78 -1.68 0.14
N PHE A 25 -16.55 -1.46 0.64
CA PHE A 25 -15.93 -0.13 0.65
C PHE A 25 -14.40 -0.06 0.54
N VAL A 26 -13.66 -1.17 0.69
CA VAL A 26 -12.19 -1.21 0.49
C VAL A 26 -11.74 -2.26 -0.53
N ASN A 27 -12.02 -3.55 -0.30
CA ASN A 27 -11.27 -4.64 -0.95
C ASN A 27 -11.85 -5.15 -2.28
N HIS A 28 -13.06 -4.76 -2.65
CA HIS A 28 -13.70 -5.17 -3.91
C HIS A 28 -14.49 -4.02 -4.55
N GLN A 29 -15.48 -3.53 -3.82
CA GLN A 29 -16.07 -2.22 -4.05
C GLN A 29 -15.26 -1.20 -3.23
N VAL A 30 -14.87 -0.11 -3.89
CA VAL A 30 -14.15 1.00 -3.25
C VAL A 30 -15.15 2.13 -3.07
N ASP A 31 -15.22 2.70 -1.87
CA ASP A 31 -15.92 3.97 -1.64
C ASP A 31 -14.93 5.13 -1.87
N PRO A 32 -15.04 5.89 -2.98
CA PRO A 32 -14.06 6.90 -3.30
C PRO A 32 -14.02 8.06 -2.30
N ALA A 33 -15.17 8.43 -1.74
CA ALA A 33 -15.26 9.54 -0.78
C ALA A 33 -14.61 9.16 0.57
N LEU A 34 -14.81 7.91 1.00
CA LEU A 34 -14.11 7.39 2.18
C LEU A 34 -12.61 7.29 1.95
N MET A 35 -12.18 6.78 0.78
CA MET A 35 -10.75 6.70 0.45
C MET A 35 -10.10 8.09 0.38
N ASP A 36 -10.76 9.08 -0.22
CA ASP A 36 -10.27 10.47 -0.22
C ASP A 36 -10.10 11.02 1.20
N ALA A 37 -11.09 10.79 2.07
CA ALA A 37 -11.00 11.21 3.47
C ALA A 37 -9.84 10.51 4.21
N CYS A 38 -9.59 9.22 3.94
CA CYS A 38 -8.45 8.48 4.48
C CYS A 38 -7.13 9.03 3.93
N GLY A 39 -7.03 9.24 2.63
CA GLY A 39 -5.84 9.76 1.97
C GLY A 39 -5.46 11.15 2.46
N ARG A 40 -6.42 12.04 2.64
CA ARG A 40 -6.21 13.38 3.22
C ARG A 40 -5.67 13.31 4.65
N GLU A 41 -6.22 12.44 5.49
CA GLU A 41 -5.75 12.24 6.87
C GLU A 41 -4.32 11.69 6.89
N LEU A 42 -4.00 10.70 6.04
CA LEU A 42 -2.65 10.15 5.91
C LEU A 42 -1.67 11.20 5.40
N ALA A 43 -2.04 11.96 4.35
CA ALA A 43 -1.23 13.03 3.81
C ALA A 43 -0.92 14.11 4.86
N ALA A 44 -1.91 14.52 5.67
CA ALA A 44 -1.69 15.47 6.76
C ALA A 44 -0.65 14.96 7.77
N ARG A 45 -0.70 13.66 8.11
CA ARG A 45 0.27 13.02 9.02
C ARG A 45 1.67 12.94 8.42
N PHE A 46 1.79 12.80 7.10
CA PHE A 46 3.07 12.68 6.39
C PHE A 46 3.57 14.00 5.78
N ALA A 47 2.84 15.12 5.93
CA ALA A 47 3.21 16.39 5.32
C ALA A 47 4.63 16.88 5.69
N HIS A 48 5.11 16.51 6.89
CA HIS A 48 6.41 16.93 7.41
C HIS A 48 7.56 15.96 7.11
N VAL A 49 7.29 14.77 6.54
CA VAL A 49 8.35 13.76 6.34
C VAL A 49 9.10 13.92 5.02
N GLY A 50 8.68 14.89 4.18
CA GLY A 50 9.31 15.17 2.88
C GLY A 50 9.26 13.97 1.95
N ALA A 51 8.11 13.30 1.87
CA ALA A 51 7.93 12.17 0.96
C ALA A 51 8.10 12.64 -0.49
N THR A 52 8.78 11.83 -1.30
CA THR A 52 8.91 12.05 -2.76
C THR A 52 8.13 11.01 -3.54
N LYS A 53 7.69 9.93 -2.89
CA LYS A 53 6.94 8.84 -3.52
C LYS A 53 6.11 8.06 -2.50
N ILE A 54 4.96 7.56 -2.95
CA ILE A 54 4.18 6.56 -2.24
C ILE A 54 4.47 5.17 -2.84
N LEU A 55 4.75 4.18 -1.99
CA LEU A 55 4.90 2.78 -2.37
C LEU A 55 3.78 1.94 -1.75
N THR A 56 3.13 1.09 -2.53
CA THR A 56 2.08 0.16 -2.06
C THR A 56 2.25 -1.21 -2.71
N ALA A 57 1.42 -2.19 -2.35
CA ALA A 57 1.25 -3.43 -3.10
C ALA A 57 -0.10 -3.46 -3.84
N GLU A 58 -0.17 -4.19 -4.95
CA GLU A 58 -1.45 -4.48 -5.60
C GLU A 58 -2.27 -5.52 -4.81
N ILE A 59 -3.59 -5.45 -4.75
CA ILE A 59 -4.46 -4.53 -5.49
C ILE A 59 -5.08 -3.51 -4.54
N SER A 60 -5.64 -3.95 -3.40
CA SER A 60 -6.42 -3.11 -2.49
C SER A 60 -5.69 -1.88 -1.95
N GLY A 61 -4.38 -1.98 -1.70
CA GLY A 61 -3.57 -0.85 -1.24
C GLY A 61 -3.49 0.32 -2.23
N ILE A 62 -3.81 0.11 -3.52
CA ILE A 62 -3.76 1.14 -4.56
C ILE A 62 -4.72 2.30 -4.24
N ALA A 63 -5.94 2.03 -3.79
CA ALA A 63 -6.93 3.07 -3.53
C ALA A 63 -6.52 4.06 -2.41
N PRO A 64 -6.13 3.61 -1.20
CA PRO A 64 -5.61 4.51 -0.17
C PRO A 64 -4.27 5.14 -0.57
N ALA A 65 -3.41 4.44 -1.32
CA ALA A 65 -2.14 4.99 -1.80
C ALA A 65 -2.33 6.17 -2.76
N VAL A 66 -3.20 6.02 -3.77
CA VAL A 66 -3.50 7.07 -4.76
C VAL A 66 -4.13 8.28 -4.09
N THR A 67 -5.10 8.09 -3.22
CA THR A 67 -5.73 9.21 -2.52
C THR A 67 -4.75 9.92 -1.59
N THR A 68 -3.88 9.19 -0.88
CA THR A 68 -2.81 9.80 -0.08
C THR A 68 -1.83 10.61 -0.95
N ALA A 69 -1.40 10.03 -2.06
CA ALA A 69 -0.50 10.67 -3.02
C ALA A 69 -1.09 11.93 -3.65
N MET A 70 -2.38 11.93 -3.98
CA MET A 70 -3.07 13.11 -4.50
C MET A 70 -2.97 14.30 -3.54
N HIS A 71 -3.14 14.07 -2.24
CA HIS A 71 -3.05 15.13 -1.22
C HIS A 71 -1.60 15.51 -0.86
N LEU A 72 -0.63 14.61 -1.05
CA LEU A 72 0.80 14.91 -0.88
C LEU A 72 1.46 15.52 -2.12
N GLY A 73 0.84 15.42 -3.30
CA GLY A 73 1.41 15.90 -4.56
C GLY A 73 2.60 15.07 -5.06
N VAL A 74 2.61 13.76 -4.80
CA VAL A 74 3.72 12.84 -5.17
C VAL A 74 3.22 11.65 -5.97
N PRO A 75 4.06 11.01 -6.82
CA PRO A 75 3.65 9.82 -7.56
C PRO A 75 3.48 8.58 -6.68
N VAL A 76 2.66 7.63 -7.15
CA VAL A 76 2.51 6.29 -6.57
C VAL A 76 3.22 5.26 -7.43
N VAL A 77 3.91 4.33 -6.77
CA VAL A 77 4.35 3.07 -7.36
C VAL A 77 3.72 1.94 -6.58
N TYR A 78 3.21 0.93 -7.27
CA TYR A 78 2.66 -0.26 -6.63
C TYR A 78 3.46 -1.49 -7.06
N ALA A 79 3.87 -2.28 -6.08
CA ALA A 79 4.53 -3.55 -6.31
C ALA A 79 3.51 -4.56 -6.88
N ARG A 80 3.93 -5.24 -7.94
CA ARG A 80 3.13 -6.24 -8.64
C ARG A 80 3.43 -7.64 -8.13
N LYS A 81 2.43 -8.52 -8.17
CA LYS A 81 2.55 -9.94 -7.81
C LYS A 81 2.95 -10.82 -8.99
N THR A 82 2.86 -10.28 -10.21
CA THR A 82 3.30 -10.92 -11.44
C THR A 82 4.02 -9.90 -12.31
N LYS A 83 5.10 -10.32 -12.98
CA LYS A 83 5.84 -9.47 -13.92
C LYS A 83 5.04 -9.32 -15.22
N PRO A 84 4.61 -8.10 -15.60
CA PRO A 84 3.97 -7.89 -16.89
C PRO A 84 5.01 -7.89 -18.01
N ILE A 85 4.57 -8.15 -19.25
CA ILE A 85 5.42 -8.08 -20.45
C ILE A 85 6.06 -6.70 -20.66
N THR A 86 5.47 -5.65 -20.11
CA THR A 86 5.94 -4.26 -20.21
C THR A 86 7.00 -3.89 -19.18
N MET A 87 7.35 -4.79 -18.25
CA MET A 87 8.37 -4.53 -17.24
C MET A 87 9.72 -5.06 -17.71
N PRO A 88 10.82 -4.31 -17.52
CA PRO A 88 12.16 -4.74 -17.93
C PRO A 88 12.59 -6.04 -17.25
N ASP A 89 13.64 -6.67 -17.77
CA ASP A 89 14.17 -7.91 -17.20
C ASP A 89 14.78 -7.73 -15.83
N GLN A 90 15.46 -6.61 -15.60
CA GLN A 90 16.00 -6.27 -14.30
C GLN A 90 14.92 -5.60 -13.44
N VAL A 91 14.61 -6.23 -12.31
CA VAL A 91 13.58 -5.79 -11.36
C VAL A 91 14.06 -5.86 -9.93
N PHE A 92 13.48 -5.03 -9.06
CA PHE A 92 13.53 -5.30 -7.63
C PHE A 92 12.47 -6.34 -7.30
N LEU A 93 12.88 -7.42 -6.62
CA LEU A 93 12.01 -8.53 -6.27
C LEU A 93 12.22 -8.90 -4.81
N THR A 94 11.11 -9.12 -4.10
CA THR A 94 11.11 -9.77 -2.79
C THR A 94 9.93 -10.72 -2.70
N THR A 95 9.91 -11.55 -1.66
CA THR A 95 8.79 -12.43 -1.38
C THR A 95 8.18 -12.12 -0.01
N ALA A 96 6.87 -12.34 0.12
CA ALA A 96 6.12 -12.21 1.36
C ALA A 96 5.13 -13.38 1.50
N PRO A 97 4.91 -13.93 2.72
CA PRO A 97 3.88 -14.92 2.95
C PRO A 97 2.48 -14.43 2.57
N SER A 98 1.72 -15.25 1.83
CA SER A 98 0.31 -14.98 1.56
C SER A 98 -0.57 -15.46 2.71
N HIS A 99 -1.27 -14.52 3.35
CA HIS A 99 -2.23 -14.81 4.41
C HIS A 99 -3.36 -15.78 4.01
N THR A 100 -3.79 -15.75 2.74
CA THR A 100 -4.95 -16.54 2.28
C THR A 100 -4.57 -17.82 1.54
N LYS A 101 -3.32 -17.94 1.05
CA LYS A 101 -2.92 -19.03 0.15
C LYS A 101 -1.82 -19.93 0.70
N GLY A 102 -1.29 -19.67 1.89
CA GLY A 102 -0.26 -20.51 2.52
C GLY A 102 1.04 -20.62 1.71
N ARG A 103 1.26 -19.71 0.76
CA ARG A 103 2.39 -19.70 -0.19
C ARG A 103 3.05 -18.34 -0.22
N MET A 104 4.33 -18.29 -0.56
CA MET A 104 5.02 -17.03 -0.82
C MET A 104 4.43 -16.36 -2.06
N VAL A 105 4.29 -15.04 -2.01
CA VAL A 105 3.97 -14.20 -3.17
C VAL A 105 5.13 -13.28 -3.45
N GLU A 106 5.43 -13.09 -4.72
CA GLU A 106 6.41 -12.12 -5.17
C GLU A 106 5.83 -10.71 -5.07
N LEU A 107 6.71 -9.75 -4.81
CA LEU A 107 6.45 -8.32 -4.91
C LEU A 107 7.56 -7.75 -5.80
N ILE A 108 7.15 -7.18 -6.92
CA ILE A 108 8.04 -6.79 -8.02
C ILE A 108 7.85 -5.31 -8.35
N VAL A 109 8.95 -4.56 -8.42
CA VAL A 109 8.96 -3.14 -8.80
C VAL A 109 10.03 -2.91 -9.87
N SER A 110 9.69 -2.15 -10.92
CA SER A 110 10.67 -1.73 -11.92
C SER A 110 11.60 -0.65 -11.35
N PRO A 111 12.93 -0.75 -11.54
CA PRO A 111 13.88 0.28 -11.14
C PRO A 111 13.64 1.63 -11.80
N GLU A 112 12.94 1.67 -12.93
CA GLU A 112 12.58 2.90 -13.64
C GLU A 112 11.71 3.84 -12.79
N TYR A 113 10.97 3.30 -11.81
CA TYR A 113 10.01 4.06 -11.01
C TYR A 113 10.38 4.17 -9.53
N LEU A 114 11.43 3.49 -9.09
CA LEU A 114 11.91 3.52 -7.71
C LEU A 114 13.43 3.72 -7.71
N ALA A 115 13.84 4.98 -7.66
CA ALA A 115 15.22 5.41 -7.79
C ALA A 115 15.92 5.54 -6.43
N ALA A 116 17.25 5.48 -6.44
CA ALA A 116 18.06 5.72 -5.24
C ALA A 116 17.84 7.14 -4.69
N GLY A 117 17.91 7.28 -3.36
CA GLY A 117 17.77 8.56 -2.67
C GLY A 117 16.34 9.05 -2.48
N GLU A 118 15.33 8.33 -2.97
CA GLU A 118 13.93 8.70 -2.77
C GLU A 118 13.49 8.54 -1.31
N ARG A 119 12.53 9.38 -0.89
CA ARG A 119 11.91 9.34 0.44
C ARG A 119 10.53 8.74 0.31
N VAL A 120 10.42 7.46 0.66
CA VAL A 120 9.25 6.63 0.39
C VAL A 120 8.34 6.56 1.61
N VAL A 121 7.06 6.85 1.41
CA VAL A 121 6.00 6.49 2.37
C VAL A 121 5.31 5.24 1.85
N ILE A 122 5.19 4.22 2.69
CA ILE A 122 4.45 3.00 2.35
C ILE A 122 3.00 3.16 2.78
N ILE A 123 2.06 2.89 1.89
CA ILE A 123 0.62 2.83 2.19
C ILE A 123 0.10 1.43 1.88
N ASP A 124 -0.70 0.86 2.77
CA ASP A 124 -1.39 -0.42 2.55
C ASP A 124 -2.83 -0.37 3.09
N ASP A 125 -3.67 -1.33 2.70
CA ASP A 125 -5.07 -1.39 3.15
C ASP A 125 -5.25 -2.06 4.52
N PHE A 126 -4.40 -3.03 4.86
CA PHE A 126 -4.44 -3.74 6.15
C PHE A 126 -3.03 -4.03 6.69
N LEU A 127 -2.82 -3.73 7.97
CA LEU A 127 -1.69 -4.24 8.74
C LEU A 127 -2.12 -5.45 9.58
N ALA A 128 -1.92 -6.65 9.02
CA ALA A 128 -2.11 -7.94 9.73
C ALA A 128 -0.78 -8.46 10.30
N SER A 129 -0.10 -9.39 9.59
CA SER A 129 1.26 -9.84 10.01
C SER A 129 2.36 -8.84 9.67
N GLY A 130 2.07 -7.81 8.86
CA GLY A 130 3.04 -6.84 8.37
C GLY A 130 4.00 -7.38 7.30
N GLN A 131 3.88 -8.63 6.86
CA GLN A 131 4.84 -9.22 5.94
C GLN A 131 4.88 -8.56 4.55
N THR A 132 3.73 -8.13 4.02
CA THR A 132 3.66 -7.35 2.77
C THR A 132 4.42 -6.05 2.92
N ILE A 133 4.13 -5.29 3.99
CA ILE A 133 4.79 -4.02 4.30
C ILE A 133 6.29 -4.21 4.47
N LEU A 134 6.75 -5.25 5.18
CA LEU A 134 8.17 -5.58 5.29
C LEU A 134 8.81 -5.91 3.93
N GLY A 135 8.06 -6.55 3.03
CA GLY A 135 8.48 -6.72 1.63
C GLY A 135 8.68 -5.39 0.91
N LEU A 136 7.72 -4.47 1.02
CA LEU A 136 7.83 -3.13 0.44
C LEU A 136 9.02 -2.34 1.02
N VAL A 137 9.28 -2.46 2.32
CA VAL A 137 10.47 -1.89 2.97
C VAL A 137 11.75 -2.44 2.34
N ARG A 138 11.86 -3.75 2.15
CA ARG A 138 13.02 -4.37 1.50
C ARG A 138 13.20 -3.89 0.06
N LEU A 139 12.12 -3.71 -0.70
CA LEU A 139 12.19 -3.18 -2.06
C LEU A 139 12.71 -1.74 -2.08
N ALA A 140 12.20 -0.87 -1.20
CA ALA A 140 12.69 0.50 -1.05
C ALA A 140 14.15 0.58 -0.59
N GLN A 141 14.59 -0.33 0.28
CA GLN A 141 15.99 -0.40 0.68
C GLN A 141 16.89 -0.90 -0.46
N ALA A 142 16.43 -1.90 -1.22
CA ALA A 142 17.17 -2.45 -2.36
C ALA A 142 17.36 -1.44 -3.50
N SER A 143 16.44 -0.49 -3.68
CA SER A 143 16.60 0.62 -4.60
C SER A 143 17.53 1.73 -4.10
N GLY A 144 18.00 1.66 -2.85
CA GLY A 144 18.75 2.74 -2.22
C GLY A 144 17.88 3.92 -1.78
N SER A 145 16.57 3.72 -1.65
CA SER A 145 15.62 4.70 -1.13
C SER A 145 15.50 4.59 0.40
N THR A 146 14.97 5.63 1.05
CA THR A 146 14.72 5.66 2.50
C THR A 146 13.23 5.62 2.77
N VAL A 147 12.78 4.66 3.60
CA VAL A 147 11.39 4.65 4.09
C VAL A 147 11.25 5.69 5.20
N VAL A 148 10.35 6.65 5.01
CA VAL A 148 10.13 7.78 5.94
C VAL A 148 8.77 7.72 6.64
N GLY A 149 7.93 6.74 6.31
CA GLY A 149 6.65 6.53 6.97
C GLY A 149 5.93 5.28 6.46
N ILE A 150 5.04 4.74 7.30
CA ILE A 150 4.14 3.63 6.96
C ILE A 150 2.73 4.02 7.44
N GLY A 151 1.74 3.94 6.56
CA GLY A 151 0.33 4.16 6.87
C GLY A 151 -0.53 2.98 6.43
N ALA A 152 -1.30 2.41 7.35
CA ALA A 152 -2.24 1.31 7.13
C ALA A 152 -3.41 1.40 8.13
#